data_AF-A0A8J7CX72-F1
#
_entry.id   AF-A0A8J7CX72-F1
#
_cell.length_a   1.000
_cell.length_b   1.000
_cell.length_c   1.000
_cell.angle_alpha   90.00
_cell.angle_beta   90.00
_cell.angle_gamma   90.00
#
_symmetry.space_group_name_H-M   'P 1'
#
loop_
_entity.id
_entity.type
_entity.pdbx_description
1 polymer ?
#
loop_
_entity_poly.entity_id
_entity_poly.type
_entity_poly.pdbx_seq_one_letter_code
_entity_poly.pdbx_strand_id
1 'polypeptide(L)' 'MLLTGYLIALPIFTLITLSLLLPLLTVFTTDLFTPIENSHHSTSIPWIDDPSECEHSGRSWRDRKCWDDEHSPMF' A
#
# COMPACT_ATOMS: atom_id res chain seq x y z
N MET A 1 11.90 -9.52 50.90
CA MET A 1 11.82 -10.62 49.90
C MET A 1 10.57 -10.51 49.03
N LEU A 2 9.35 -10.43 49.62
CA LEU A 2 8.11 -10.30 48.82
C LEU A 2 7.98 -8.96 48.08
N LEU A 3 8.24 -7.84 48.77
CA LEU A 3 8.14 -6.49 48.20
C LEU A 3 9.15 -6.24 47.07
N THR A 4 10.38 -6.72 47.25
CA THR A 4 11.45 -6.63 46.25
C THR A 4 11.15 -7.47 45.00
N GLY A 5 10.57 -8.66 45.17
CA GLY A 5 10.13 -9.48 44.04
C GLY A 5 8.99 -8.82 43.25
N TYR A 6 8.04 -8.20 43.95
CA TYR A 6 6.94 -7.48 43.33
C TYR A 6 7.39 -6.27 42.50
N LEU A 7 8.33 -5.48 43.03
CA LEU A 7 8.89 -4.31 42.33
C LEU A 7 9.64 -4.68 41.03
N ILE A 8 10.12 -5.92 40.92
CA ILE A 8 10.82 -6.42 39.73
C ILE A 8 9.85 -7.12 38.77
N ALA A 9 8.90 -7.90 39.28
CA ALA A 9 7.96 -8.67 38.46
C ALA A 9 6.96 -7.78 37.69
N LEU A 10 6.50 -6.69 38.30
CA LEU A 10 5.57 -5.74 37.70
C LEU A 10 6.09 -5.14 36.37
N PRO A 11 7.27 -4.49 36.32
CA PRO A 11 7.76 -3.88 35.09
C PRO A 11 8.03 -4.91 34.01
N ILE A 12 8.49 -6.11 34.37
CA ILE A 12 8.72 -7.21 33.42
C ILE A 12 7.40 -7.64 32.79
N PHE A 13 6.36 -7.83 33.60
CA PHE A 13 5.04 -8.23 33.10
C PHE A 13 4.46 -7.15 32.17
N THR A 14 4.59 -5.86 32.52
CA THR A 14 4.12 -4.76 31.67
C THR A 14 4.88 -4.66 30.35
N LEU A 15 6.18 -4.95 30.34
CA LEU A 15 6.98 -4.93 29.11
C LEU A 15 6.59 -6.08 28.17
N ILE A 16 6.31 -7.27 28.74
CA ILE A 16 5.85 -8.44 27.97
C ILE A 16 4.48 -8.16 27.35
N THR A 17 3.51 -7.63 28.13
CA THR A 17 2.17 -7.33 27.60
C THR A 17 2.23 -6.24 26.54
N LEU A 18 3.02 -5.17 26.74
CA LEU A 18 3.20 -4.11 25.75
C LEU A 18 3.82 -4.63 24.44
N SER A 19 4.84 -5.49 24.54
CA SER A 19 5.52 -6.08 23.38
C SER A 19 4.60 -6.98 22.55
N LEU A 20 3.62 -7.64 23.18
CA LEU A 20 2.64 -8.49 22.50
C LEU A 20 1.49 -7.68 21.88
N LEU A 21 1.09 -6.57 22.49
CA LEU A 21 -0.05 -5.76 22.04
C LEU A 21 0.32 -4.73 20.95
N LEU A 22 1.56 -4.22 20.95
CA LEU A 22 2.06 -3.28 19.92
C LEU A 22 1.91 -3.79 18.47
N PRO A 23 2.38 -5.00 18.12
CA PRO A 23 2.32 -5.48 16.73
C PRO A 23 0.87 -5.66 16.25
N LEU A 24 -0.05 -5.99 17.15
CA LEU A 24 -1.46 -6.13 16.83
C LEU A 24 -2.07 -4.77 16.44
N LEU A 25 -1.78 -3.73 17.22
CA LEU A 25 -2.25 -2.36 16.92
C LEU A 25 -1.69 -1.83 15.60
N THR A 26 -0.42 -2.12 15.28
CA THR A 26 0.22 -1.65 14.04
C THR A 26 -0.32 -2.32 12.79
N VAL A 27 -0.72 -3.60 12.85
CA VAL A 27 -1.32 -4.31 11.70
C VAL A 27 -2.71 -3.75 11.37
N PHE A 28 -3.51 -3.46 12.39
CA PHE A 28 -4.85 -2.89 12.19
C PHE A 28 -4.82 -1.48 11.59
N THR A 29 -3.79 -0.68 11.86
CA THR A 29 -3.68 0.67 11.29
C THR A 29 -3.14 0.65 9.86
N THR A 30 -2.30 -0.32 9.49
CA THR A 30 -1.80 -0.40 8.10
C THR A 30 -2.91 -0.72 7.11
N ASP A 31 -3.85 -1.61 7.44
CA ASP A 31 -4.92 -2.00 6.51
C ASP A 31 -5.97 -0.90 6.29
N LEU A 32 -6.15 0.02 7.25
CA LEU A 32 -7.11 1.13 7.13
C LEU A 32 -6.56 2.31 6.34
N PHE A 33 -5.24 2.51 6.36
CA PHE A 33 -4.57 3.65 5.74
C PHE A 33 -3.72 3.28 4.52
N THR A 34 -3.64 2.00 4.13
CA THR A 34 -3.19 1.68 2.78
C THR A 34 -4.20 2.31 1.83
N PRO A 35 -3.84 3.37 1.06
CA PRO A 35 -4.65 3.71 -0.08
C PRO A 35 -4.75 2.42 -0.89
N ILE A 36 -5.97 2.03 -1.27
CA ILE A 36 -6.15 1.16 -2.42
C ILE A 36 -5.35 1.89 -3.49
N GLU A 37 -4.18 1.36 -3.84
CA GLU A 37 -3.49 1.83 -5.01
C GLU A 37 -4.54 1.58 -6.09
N ASN A 38 -5.17 2.65 -6.58
CA ASN A 38 -5.85 2.61 -7.85
C ASN A 38 -4.71 2.30 -8.80
N SER A 39 -4.38 1.03 -8.93
CA SER A 39 -3.44 0.53 -9.89
C SER A 39 -4.16 0.76 -11.20
N HIS A 40 -4.05 1.98 -11.71
CA HIS A 40 -4.40 2.35 -13.06
C HIS A 40 -3.71 1.29 -13.91
N HIS A 41 -4.50 0.34 -14.41
CA HIS A 41 -3.94 -0.78 -15.15
C HIS A 41 -3.78 -0.28 -16.56
N SER A 42 -2.63 0.35 -16.76
CA SER A 42 -2.23 0.86 -18.06
C SER A 42 -2.31 -0.26 -19.09
N THR A 43 -3.10 -0.06 -20.14
CA THR A 43 -3.24 -1.01 -21.24
C THR A 43 -2.69 -0.41 -22.52
N SER A 44 -2.00 -1.23 -23.31
CA SER A 44 -1.49 -0.77 -24.60
C SER A 44 -2.59 -0.85 -25.66
N ILE A 45 -2.77 0.20 -26.45
CA ILE A 45 -3.73 0.23 -27.56
C ILE A 45 -3.04 -0.31 -28.84
N PRO A 46 -3.46 -1.48 -29.36
CA PRO A 46 -2.71 -2.15 -30.43
C PRO A 46 -2.92 -1.56 -31.82
N TRP A 47 -3.93 -0.72 -32.03
CA TRP A 47 -4.23 -0.11 -33.34
C TRP A 47 -3.74 1.32 -33.50
N ILE A 48 -3.13 1.92 -32.45
CA ILE A 48 -2.50 3.25 -32.53
C ILE A 48 -1.00 3.07 -32.55
N ASP A 49 -0.39 3.25 -33.72
CA ASP A 49 1.05 3.16 -33.96
C ASP A 49 1.70 4.53 -34.27
N ASP A 50 0.91 5.60 -34.28
CA ASP A 50 1.38 6.97 -34.42
C ASP A 50 1.48 7.69 -33.04
N PRO A 51 2.66 8.24 -32.69
CA PRO A 51 2.84 8.98 -31.44
C PRO A 51 1.94 10.21 -31.32
N SER A 52 1.74 10.94 -32.43
CA SER A 52 0.97 12.19 -32.40
C SER A 52 -0.52 11.93 -32.21
N GLU A 53 -1.06 10.87 -32.83
CA GLU A 53 -2.42 10.39 -32.59
C GLU A 53 -2.63 9.99 -31.13
N CYS A 54 -1.67 9.25 -30.57
CA CYS A 54 -1.72 8.82 -29.17
C CYS A 54 -1.80 10.04 -28.22
N GLU A 55 -0.86 10.96 -28.34
CA GLU A 55 -0.76 12.13 -27.47
C GLU A 55 -1.94 13.10 -27.66
N HIS A 56 -2.48 13.22 -28.90
CA HIS A 56 -3.65 14.04 -29.17
C HIS A 56 -4.91 13.51 -28.47
N SER A 57 -4.97 12.21 -28.19
CA SER A 57 -6.06 11.59 -27.43
C SER A 57 -5.92 11.72 -25.90
N GLY A 58 -4.86 12.40 -25.41
CA GLY A 58 -4.58 12.55 -23.98
C GLY A 58 -3.90 11.33 -23.35
N ARG A 59 -3.40 10.41 -24.17
CA ARG A 59 -2.73 9.16 -23.75
C ARG A 59 -1.21 9.28 -23.79
N SER A 60 -0.54 8.31 -23.17
CA SER A 60 0.92 8.32 -23.04
C SER A 60 1.60 7.47 -24.12
N TRP A 61 2.52 8.05 -24.90
CA TRP A 61 3.37 7.27 -25.79
C TRP A 61 4.63 6.77 -25.07
N ARG A 62 4.82 5.45 -24.98
CA ARG A 62 5.99 4.82 -24.35
C ARG A 62 6.28 3.45 -24.96
N ASP A 63 7.56 3.10 -25.11
CA ASP A 63 8.01 1.79 -25.63
C ASP A 63 7.47 1.45 -27.02
N ARG A 64 7.31 2.49 -27.88
CA ARG A 64 6.71 2.39 -29.21
C ARG A 64 5.26 1.88 -29.19
N LYS A 65 4.52 2.18 -28.13
CA LYS A 65 3.11 1.85 -27.95
C LYS A 65 2.38 3.04 -27.34
N CYS A 66 1.10 3.13 -27.66
CA CYS A 66 0.19 4.03 -26.97
C CYS A 66 -0.36 3.35 -25.71
N TRP A 67 -0.27 4.00 -24.56
CA TRP A 67 -0.73 3.51 -23.26
C TRP A 67 -1.93 4.31 -22.77
N ASP A 68 -2.96 3.58 -22.36
CA ASP A 68 -4.19 4.12 -21.79
C ASP A 68 -4.23 3.84 -20.28
N ASP A 69 -4.04 4.89 -19.50
CA ASP A 69 -3.98 4.87 -18.03
C ASP A 69 -5.36 5.06 -17.36
N GLU A 70 -6.44 5.24 -18.14
CA GLU A 70 -7.79 5.53 -17.63
C GLU A 70 -8.49 4.28 -17.07
N HIS A 71 -7.97 3.09 -17.34
CA HIS A 71 -8.64 1.84 -17.00
C HIS A 71 -8.43 1.45 -15.53
N SER A 72 -9.52 1.43 -14.78
CA SER A 72 -9.56 0.81 -13.47
C SER A 72 -9.73 -0.71 -13.67
N PRO A 73 -9.08 -1.58 -12.88
CA PRO A 73 -9.45 -3.02 -12.84
C PRO A 73 -10.94 -3.24 -12.56
N MET A 74 -11.57 -2.25 -11.94
CA MET A 74 -12.96 -2.35 -11.52
C MET A 74 -13.95 -2.00 -12.64
N PHE A 75 -13.60 -1.15 -13.62
CA PHE A 75 -14.46 -0.77 -14.75
C PHE A 75 -13.64 -0.21 -15.92
#